data_AF-A0A1I7KLM2-F1
#
_entry.id   AF-A0A1I7KLM2-F1
#
_cell.length_a   1.000
_cell.length_b   1.000
_cell.length_c   1.000
_cell.angle_alpha   90.00
_cell.angle_beta   90.00
_cell.angle_gamma   90.00
#
_symmetry.space_group_name_H-M   'P 1'
#
loop_
_entity.id
_entity.type
_entity.pdbx_description
1 polymer ?
#
loop_
_entity_poly.entity_id
_entity_poly.type
_entity_poly.pdbx_seq_one_letter_code
_entity_poly.pdbx_strand_id
1 'polypeptide(L)'
;MEIRLKRVYLLSVEEAGDYIFTPDGVVVLLENGHFRLYCPNASHNRYRAALNKFTWEELERGVVFRDTGIRLADITPDIHRRGWMDTSSIPALLAHLYQENPKHLHFLRRLVSSPQ
;
A
#
# COMPACT_ATOMS: atom_id res chain seq x y z
N MET A 1 13.51 8.01 -19.25
CA MET A 1 12.07 8.17 -18.97
C MET A 1 11.85 7.82 -17.52
N GLU A 2 11.41 8.78 -16.72
CA GLU A 2 11.04 8.53 -15.34
C GLU A 2 9.71 7.78 -15.32
N ILE A 3 9.64 6.67 -14.57
CA ILE A 3 8.41 5.90 -14.45
C ILE A 3 7.47 6.65 -13.51
N ARG A 4 6.23 6.86 -13.95
CA ARG A 4 5.18 7.51 -13.16
C ARG A 4 4.35 6.50 -12.36
N LEU A 5 3.81 7.01 -11.26
CA LEU A 5 2.83 6.32 -10.44
C LEU A 5 1.47 6.45 -11.13
N LYS A 6 0.79 5.33 -11.34
CA LYS A 6 -0.59 5.29 -11.84
C LYS A 6 -1.59 5.43 -10.69
N ARG A 7 -1.40 4.66 -9.62
CA ARG A 7 -2.23 4.69 -8.42
C ARG A 7 -1.41 4.38 -7.17
N VAL A 8 -1.86 4.91 -6.04
CA VAL A 8 -1.32 4.59 -4.73
C VAL A 8 -2.46 4.18 -3.83
N TYR A 9 -2.30 3.04 -3.18
CA TYR A 9 -3.28 2.48 -2.29
C TYR A 9 -2.73 2.28 -0.89
N LEU A 10 -3.58 2.53 0.10
CA LEU A 10 -3.42 1.99 1.43
C LEU A 10 -4.08 0.61 1.47
N LEU A 11 -3.31 -0.43 1.79
CA LEU A 11 -3.82 -1.79 2.00
C LEU A 11 -4.19 -1.94 3.47
N SER A 12 -5.45 -2.25 3.72
CA SER A 12 -5.97 -2.55 5.05
C SER A 12 -6.44 -3.99 5.12
N VAL A 13 -6.26 -4.58 6.30
CA VAL A 13 -6.68 -5.95 6.59
C VAL A 13 -7.64 -6.01 7.76
N GLU A 14 -8.55 -6.96 7.69
CA GLU A 14 -9.44 -7.38 8.77
C GLU A 14 -9.09 -8.85 9.04
N GLU A 15 -8.43 -9.13 10.16
CA GLU A 15 -8.13 -10.51 10.53
C GLU A 15 -9.39 -11.20 11.06
N ALA A 16 -9.39 -12.54 11.04
CA ALA A 16 -10.55 -13.32 11.46
C ALA A 16 -10.92 -13.01 12.93
N GLY A 17 -12.12 -12.47 13.14
CA GLY A 17 -12.62 -12.07 14.45
C GLY A 17 -12.41 -10.60 14.80
N ASP A 18 -11.72 -9.84 13.95
CA ASP A 18 -11.74 -8.39 14.01
C ASP A 18 -12.99 -7.82 13.32
N TYR A 19 -13.36 -6.59 13.69
CA TYR A 19 -14.47 -5.84 13.08
C TYR A 19 -13.98 -4.56 12.38
N ILE A 20 -12.67 -4.37 12.27
CA ILE A 20 -12.05 -3.12 11.82
C ILE A 20 -10.93 -3.42 10.84
N PHE A 21 -11.01 -2.82 9.66
CA PHE A 21 -9.92 -2.78 8.70
C PHE A 21 -8.78 -1.90 9.21
N THR A 22 -7.64 -2.52 9.45
CA THR A 22 -6.43 -1.86 9.94
C THR A 22 -5.40 -1.74 8.81
N PRO A 23 -4.79 -0.55 8.59
CA PRO A 23 -3.73 -0.42 7.59
C PRO A 23 -2.56 -1.34 7.87
N ASP A 24 -2.14 -2.12 6.87
CA ASP A 24 -1.02 -3.08 6.98
C ASP A 24 -0.13 -3.11 5.73
N GLY A 25 -0.36 -2.23 4.77
CA GLY A 25 0.50 -2.11 3.60
C GLY A 25 0.26 -0.83 2.79
N VAL A 26 1.21 -0.55 1.91
CA VAL A 26 1.09 0.48 0.87
C VAL A 26 1.38 -0.19 -0.47
N VAL A 27 0.49 -0.01 -1.43
CA VAL A 27 0.67 -0.53 -2.80
C VAL A 27 0.83 0.65 -3.75
N VAL A 28 1.89 0.62 -4.54
CA VAL A 28 2.18 1.63 -5.56
C VAL A 28 2.09 0.95 -6.92
N LEU A 29 1.05 1.29 -7.69
CA LEU A 29 0.85 0.83 -9.06
C LEU A 29 1.52 1.82 -10.03
N LEU A 30 2.34 1.31 -10.93
CA LEU A 30 3.08 2.08 -11.93
C LEU A 30 2.31 2.11 -13.26
N GLU A 31 2.58 3.10 -14.10
CA GLU A 31 1.93 3.22 -15.42
C GLU A 31 2.17 2.01 -16.34
N ASN A 32 3.30 1.33 -16.19
CA ASN A 32 3.64 0.12 -16.93
C ASN A 32 2.92 -1.15 -16.43
N GLY A 33 1.99 -1.02 -15.47
CA GLY A 33 1.20 -2.13 -14.92
C GLY A 33 1.90 -2.93 -13.82
N HIS A 34 3.18 -2.68 -13.55
CA HIS A 34 3.87 -3.27 -12.39
C HIS A 34 3.43 -2.58 -11.10
N PHE A 35 3.42 -3.31 -9.99
CA PHE A 35 3.19 -2.73 -8.67
C PHE A 35 4.35 -3.01 -7.72
N ARG A 36 4.51 -2.14 -6.73
CA ARG A 36 5.39 -2.31 -5.57
C ARG A 36 4.52 -2.42 -4.32
N LEU A 37 4.85 -3.38 -3.46
CA LEU A 37 4.16 -3.62 -2.19
C LEU A 37 5.13 -3.35 -1.05
N TYR A 38 4.72 -2.48 -0.12
CA TYR A 38 5.41 -2.19 1.12
C TYR A 38 4.53 -2.65 2.27
N CYS A 39 4.95 -3.68 3.01
CA CYS A 39 4.19 -4.25 4.12
C CYS A 39 5.15 -4.97 5.09
N PRO A 40 4.66 -5.49 6.23
CA PRO A 40 5.44 -6.39 7.07
C PRO A 40 5.93 -7.62 6.30
N ASN A 41 7.14 -8.08 6.64
CA ASN A 41 7.76 -9.24 5.97
C ASN A 41 6.91 -10.51 6.10
N ALA A 42 6.30 -10.73 7.26
CA ALA A 42 5.47 -11.91 7.53
C ALA A 42 4.25 -11.99 6.59
N SER A 43 3.68 -10.85 6.22
CA SER A 43 2.47 -10.77 5.41
C SER A 43 2.73 -10.62 3.91
N HIS A 44 3.98 -10.37 3.51
CA HIS A 44 4.32 -10.01 2.13
C HIS A 44 3.85 -11.03 1.08
N ASN A 45 4.08 -12.32 1.31
CA ASN A 45 3.68 -13.36 0.36
C ASN A 45 2.15 -13.50 0.27
N ARG A 46 1.44 -13.33 1.40
CA ARG A 46 -0.03 -13.38 1.45
C ARG A 46 -0.63 -12.24 0.65
N TYR A 47 -0.18 -11.01 0.88
CA TYR A 47 -0.70 -9.83 0.18
C TYR A 47 -0.31 -9.83 -1.29
N ARG A 48 0.93 -10.19 -1.62
CA ARG A 48 1.34 -10.35 -3.02
C ARG A 48 0.48 -11.39 -3.74
N ALA A 49 0.14 -12.51 -3.10
CA ALA A 49 -0.74 -13.51 -3.71
C ALA A 49 -2.17 -12.97 -3.92
N ALA A 50 -2.72 -12.23 -2.95
CA ALA A 50 -4.04 -11.60 -3.09
C ALA A 50 -4.06 -10.57 -4.23
N LEU A 51 -3.05 -9.68 -4.29
CA LEU A 51 -2.93 -8.64 -5.32
C LEU A 51 -2.79 -9.19 -6.75
N ASN A 52 -2.28 -10.42 -6.90
CA ASN A 52 -2.22 -11.09 -8.20
C ASN A 52 -3.47 -11.90 -8.53
N LYS A 53 -4.29 -12.24 -7.53
CA LYS A 53 -5.48 -13.09 -7.71
C LYS A 53 -6.71 -12.28 -8.07
N PHE A 54 -6.87 -11.11 -7.46
CA PHE A 54 -8.06 -10.27 -7.61
C PHE A 54 -7.75 -9.02 -8.44
N THR A 55 -8.77 -8.50 -9.10
CA THR A 55 -8.70 -7.22 -9.80
C THR A 55 -8.61 -6.06 -8.82
N TRP A 56 -8.09 -4.92 -9.26
CA TRP A 56 -8.02 -3.70 -8.43
C TRP A 56 -9.41 -3.26 -7.93
N GLU A 57 -10.44 -3.38 -8.77
CA GLU A 57 -11.82 -3.02 -8.43
C GLU A 57 -12.44 -3.97 -7.39
N GLU A 58 -12.09 -5.25 -7.40
CA GLU A 58 -12.48 -6.18 -6.33
C GLU A 58 -11.77 -5.84 -5.03
N LEU A 59 -10.47 -5.58 -5.08
CA LEU A 59 -9.67 -5.21 -3.92
C LEU A 59 -10.12 -3.89 -3.29
N GLU A 60 -10.56 -2.91 -4.08
CA GLU A 60 -11.12 -1.63 -3.60
C GLU A 60 -12.48 -1.84 -2.88
N ARG A 61 -13.31 -2.75 -3.39
CA ARG A 61 -14.57 -3.15 -2.76
C ARG A 61 -14.35 -3.97 -1.48
N GLY A 62 -13.22 -4.66 -1.39
CA GLY A 62 -12.88 -5.56 -0.30
C GLY A 62 -13.17 -7.02 -0.67
N VAL A 63 -12.20 -7.89 -0.38
CA VAL A 63 -12.27 -9.33 -0.66
C VAL A 63 -11.86 -10.13 0.57
N VAL A 64 -12.33 -11.37 0.68
CA VAL A 64 -11.81 -12.32 1.67
C VAL A 64 -10.80 -13.24 0.97
N PHE A 65 -9.60 -13.34 1.54
CA PHE A 65 -8.54 -14.20 1.03
C PHE A 65 -7.86 -14.95 2.18
N ARG A 66 -8.03 -16.28 2.23
CA ARG A 66 -7.49 -17.14 3.29
C ARG A 66 -7.92 -16.65 4.69
N ASP A 67 -9.23 -16.44 4.84
CA ASP A 67 -9.88 -15.99 6.08
C ASP A 67 -9.48 -14.60 6.59
N THR A 68 -8.73 -13.83 5.80
CA THR A 68 -8.42 -12.41 6.06
C THR A 68 -9.19 -11.53 5.07
N GLY A 69 -9.91 -10.53 5.57
CA GLY A 69 -10.47 -9.46 4.75
C GLY A 69 -9.35 -8.53 4.27
N ILE A 70 -9.30 -8.24 2.98
CA ILE A 70 -8.31 -7.34 2.36
C ILE A 70 -9.05 -6.27 1.58
N ARG A 71 -8.71 -5.00 1.83
CA ARG A 71 -9.28 -3.87 1.13
C ARG A 71 -8.20 -2.84 0.76
N LEU A 72 -8.32 -2.28 -0.45
CA LEU A 72 -7.50 -1.16 -0.89
C LEU A 72 -8.30 0.15 -0.79
N ALA A 73 -7.72 1.16 -0.17
CA ALA A 73 -8.22 2.53 -0.22
C ALA A 73 -7.35 3.34 -1.19
N ASP A 74 -7.96 3.93 -2.22
CA ASP A 74 -7.26 4.78 -3.17
C ASP A 74 -6.90 6.12 -2.51
N ILE A 75 -5.60 6.36 -2.36
CA ILE A 75 -5.04 7.61 -1.83
C ILE A 75 -4.34 8.43 -2.92
N THR A 76 -4.47 8.03 -4.20
CA THR A 76 -3.89 8.71 -5.35
C THR A 76 -4.25 10.21 -5.40
N PRO A 77 -5.49 10.65 -5.11
CA PRO A 77 -5.81 12.08 -5.12
C PRO A 77 -4.95 12.90 -4.15
N ASP A 78 -4.65 12.35 -2.97
CA ASP A 78 -3.84 13.03 -1.95
C ASP A 78 -2.38 13.11 -2.37
N ILE A 79 -1.86 12.02 -2.93
CA ILE A 79 -0.51 11.95 -3.48
C ILE A 79 -0.34 12.89 -4.67
N HIS A 80 -1.33 12.95 -5.55
CA HIS A 80 -1.33 13.82 -6.72
C HIS A 80 -1.35 15.29 -6.31
N ARG A 81 -2.16 15.68 -5.31
CA ARG A 81 -2.18 17.05 -4.77
C ARG A 81 -0.83 17.51 -4.22
N ARG A 82 0.01 16.57 -3.77
CA ARG A 82 1.37 16.84 -3.27
C ARG A 82 2.44 16.82 -4.37
N GLY A 83 2.09 16.46 -5.60
CA GLY A 83 3.01 16.37 -6.73
C GLY A 83 3.89 15.12 -6.72
N TRP A 84 3.59 14.11 -5.90
CA TRP A 84 4.41 12.91 -5.75
C TRP A 84 4.02 11.80 -6.72
N MET A 85 3.96 12.12 -8.01
CA MET A 85 3.50 11.20 -9.06
C MET A 85 4.63 10.49 -9.81
N ASP A 86 5.89 10.75 -9.45
CA ASP A 86 7.05 10.09 -10.03
C ASP A 86 7.63 9.04 -9.08
N THR A 87 8.27 8.01 -9.63
CA THR A 87 8.90 6.95 -8.82
C THR A 87 9.99 7.45 -7.87
N SER A 88 10.65 8.57 -8.19
CA SER A 88 11.60 9.26 -7.31
C SER A 88 10.95 9.81 -6.04
N SER A 89 9.64 10.06 -6.07
CA SER A 89 8.87 10.59 -4.93
C SER A 89 8.40 9.52 -3.94
N ILE A 90 8.58 8.23 -4.25
CA ILE A 90 8.16 7.12 -3.38
C ILE A 90 8.72 7.24 -1.95
N PRO A 91 10.02 7.57 -1.72
CA PRO A 91 10.54 7.75 -0.37
C PRO A 91 9.81 8.86 0.42
N ALA A 92 9.55 10.00 -0.22
CA ALA A 92 8.83 11.12 0.40
C ALA A 92 7.38 10.75 0.73
N LEU A 93 6.71 10.04 -0.19
CA LEU A 93 5.37 9.48 0.01
C LEU A 93 5.32 8.52 1.20
N LEU A 94 6.25 7.57 1.28
CA LEU A 94 6.28 6.58 2.37
C LEU A 94 6.61 7.25 3.72
N ALA A 95 7.51 8.24 3.73
CA ALA A 95 7.81 9.04 4.90
C ALA A 95 6.59 9.80 5.41
N HIS A 96 5.83 10.40 4.50
CA HIS A 96 4.60 11.10 4.83
C HIS A 96 3.54 10.17 5.43
N LEU A 97 3.27 9.03 4.79
CA LEU A 97 2.30 8.05 5.30
C LEU A 97 2.70 7.52 6.69
N TYR A 98 4.00 7.25 6.90
CA TYR A 98 4.50 6.86 8.21
C TYR A 98 4.27 7.93 9.28
N GLN A 99 4.45 9.22 8.96
CA GLN A 99 4.22 10.32 9.89
C GLN A 99 2.74 10.47 10.25
N GLU A 100 1.83 10.24 9.32
CA GLU A 100 0.38 10.31 9.57
C GLU A 100 -0.12 9.13 10.42
N ASN A 101 0.46 7.94 10.25
CA ASN A 101 0.02 6.75 10.99
C ASN A 101 1.18 5.82 11.40
N PRO A 102 2.05 6.25 12.34
CA PRO A 102 3.28 5.53 12.67
C PRO A 102 3.02 4.20 13.38
N LYS A 103 1.90 4.08 14.11
CA LYS A 103 1.54 2.85 14.83
C LYS A 103 1.23 1.71 13.87
N HIS A 104 0.38 1.96 12.88
CA HIS A 104 -0.03 0.94 11.93
C HIS A 104 1.04 0.72 10.84
N LEU A 105 1.72 1.78 10.40
CA LEU A 105 2.74 1.71 9.34
C LEU A 105 4.17 1.59 9.87
N HIS A 106 4.37 1.00 11.06
CA HIS A 106 5.70 0.88 11.69
C HIS A 106 6.73 0.16 10.80
N PHE A 107 6.29 -0.74 9.91
CA PHE A 107 7.16 -1.43 8.96
C PHE A 107 7.84 -0.47 7.97
N LEU A 108 7.29 0.72 7.76
CA LEU A 108 7.92 1.77 6.95
C LEU A 108 9.12 2.41 7.65
N ARG A 109 9.24 2.28 8.98
CA ARG A 109 10.35 2.87 9.75
C ARG A 109 11.72 2.55 9.15
N ARG A 110 11.94 1.30 8.72
CA ARG A 110 13.20 0.86 8.09
C ARG A 110 13.51 1.57 6.77
N LEU A 111 12.46 1.94 6.03
CA LEU A 111 12.55 2.57 4.72
C LEU A 111 12.74 4.08 4.84
N VAL A 112 12.18 4.70 5.89
CA VAL A 112 12.24 6.15 6.11
C VAL A 112 13.42 6.58 6.98
N SER A 113 13.98 5.68 7.79
CA SER A 113 15.11 5.96 8.70
C SER A 113 16.48 5.61 8.08
N SER A 114 16.51 5.06 6.87
CA SER A 114 17.76 4.78 6.17
C SER A 114 18.18 6.05 5.41
N PRO A 115 19.28 6.74 5.78
CA PRO A 115 19.83 7.76 4.92
C PRO A 115 20.31 7.07 3.64
N GLN A 116 19.83 7.53 2.49
CA GLN A 116 20.50 7.28 1.21
C GLN A 116 21.78 8.12 1.15
#